data_AF-A0A6G0VJZ0-F1
#
_entry.id   AF-A0A6G0VJZ0-F1
#
_cell.length_a   1.000
_cell.length_b   1.000
_cell.length_c   1.000
_cell.angle_alpha   90.00
_cell.angle_beta   90.00
_cell.angle_gamma   90.00
#
_symmetry.space_group_name_H-M   'P 1'
#
loop_
_entity.id
_entity.type
_entity.pdbx_description
1 polymer ?
#
loop_
_entity_poly.entity_id
_entity_poly.type
_entity_poly.pdbx_seq_one_letter_code
_entity_poly.pdbx_strand_id
1 'polypeptide(L)'
;MKNYFDHPCVPNKKVYAFSDFVHLFKCVRNRLYNNKHLQLNPESDQISWDYFKEVYNEDIKHAANLRIVPRITPQHLNLTSMSKMRVRLCTQIFSMSMAKAMRYYTNKGVLMLKGSSETAKFVEYWNNLFDNFNRNLPWQGIKISDNQAFQNFKDAIDYIDSWENQKLAGKIDEKDYLTKQTSEGLRVTLYSTIDLTKYLLDSCGFDYVLPGKMCQDPLEKFFGIIRQSAGPNDHPATPTFLHLYKLLSVYSILRPPKYGNCTVNETDTVRISLSDIKEIFHNTSERCEKIEHLKNKLDQLIENGLWEASEVLPSINDNYPDTESCVRDCIIYYVCGYVSRKILKGKSCKTCVSFLEDGNSHHPAAELVTFKSRGQLKHPNKYLFEFLNRVEDSFALHCSDFDVFEKVINEITE
;
A
#
# COMPACT_ATOMS: atom_id res chain seq x y z
N MET A 1 -1.61 25.46 -23.18
CA MET A 1 -2.84 24.62 -23.17
C MET A 1 -3.94 25.40 -22.46
N LYS A 2 -5.20 25.36 -22.92
CA LYS A 2 -6.34 25.98 -22.22
C LYS A 2 -7.06 24.90 -21.40
N ASN A 3 -7.08 25.05 -20.08
CA ASN A 3 -7.59 24.07 -19.09
C ASN A 3 -8.93 24.48 -18.43
N TYR A 4 -9.51 25.62 -18.83
CA TYR A 4 -10.77 26.13 -18.29
C TYR A 4 -11.65 26.76 -19.37
N PHE A 5 -12.92 26.97 -19.04
CA PHE A 5 -13.85 27.80 -19.79
C PHE A 5 -14.61 28.74 -18.83
N ASP A 6 -15.22 29.79 -19.35
CA ASP A 6 -15.94 30.76 -18.53
C ASP A 6 -17.30 30.22 -18.10
N HIS A 7 -17.69 30.51 -16.86
CA HIS A 7 -18.96 30.05 -16.31
C HIS A 7 -20.13 30.68 -17.08
N PRO A 8 -21.09 29.89 -17.58
CA PRO A 8 -22.11 30.38 -18.52
C PRO A 8 -23.04 31.44 -17.93
N CYS A 9 -23.20 31.47 -16.61
CA CYS A 9 -24.12 32.40 -15.92
C CYS A 9 -23.44 33.39 -14.97
N VAL A 10 -22.12 33.26 -14.72
CA VAL A 10 -21.44 34.05 -13.68
C VAL A 10 -20.21 34.68 -14.31
N PRO A 11 -20.24 36.00 -14.58
CA PRO A 11 -19.10 36.72 -15.13
C PRO A 11 -17.86 36.52 -14.27
N ASN A 12 -16.68 36.44 -14.91
CA ASN A 12 -15.38 36.31 -14.27
C ASN A 12 -15.18 35.06 -13.39
N LYS A 13 -16.09 34.08 -13.43
CA LYS A 13 -15.84 32.75 -12.86
C LYS A 13 -15.39 31.77 -13.93
N LYS A 14 -14.39 30.97 -13.60
CA LYS A 14 -13.83 29.93 -14.48
C LYS A 14 -14.28 28.56 -14.00
N VAL A 15 -14.57 27.68 -14.95
CA VAL A 15 -14.81 26.26 -14.73
C VAL A 15 -13.62 25.49 -15.28
N TYR A 16 -12.87 24.86 -14.38
CA TYR A 16 -11.66 24.11 -14.71
C TYR A 16 -12.03 22.68 -15.12
N ALA A 17 -11.45 22.21 -16.21
CA ALA A 17 -11.69 20.86 -16.73
C ALA A 17 -10.69 19.88 -16.13
N PHE A 18 -11.17 18.69 -15.74
CA PHE A 18 -10.33 17.62 -15.21
C PHE A 18 -10.60 16.33 -15.98
N SER A 19 -9.54 15.56 -16.22
CA SER A 19 -9.69 14.13 -16.52
C SER A 19 -9.55 13.35 -15.22
N ASP A 20 -10.16 12.17 -15.14
CA ASP A 20 -9.99 11.32 -13.96
C ASP A 20 -8.55 10.81 -13.86
N PHE A 21 -7.79 11.34 -12.91
CA PHE A 21 -6.40 10.94 -12.69
C PHE A 21 -6.28 9.44 -12.42
N VAL A 22 -7.25 8.83 -11.73
CA VAL A 22 -7.23 7.40 -11.43
C VAL A 22 -7.23 6.57 -12.73
N HIS A 23 -7.98 7.04 -13.74
CA HIS A 23 -8.03 6.41 -15.06
C HIS A 23 -6.76 6.67 -15.87
N LEU A 24 -6.23 7.89 -15.83
CA LEU A 24 -4.98 8.23 -16.50
C LEU A 24 -3.82 7.34 -16.04
N PHE A 25 -3.71 7.09 -14.73
CA PHE A 25 -2.68 6.19 -14.20
C PHE A 25 -2.87 4.74 -14.64
N LYS A 26 -4.12 4.26 -14.73
CA LYS A 26 -4.42 2.95 -15.34
C LYS A 26 -3.99 2.91 -16.80
N CYS A 27 -4.17 3.99 -17.56
CA CYS A 27 -3.72 4.09 -18.94
C CYS A 27 -2.19 4.01 -19.06
N VAL A 28 -1.46 4.70 -18.18
CA VAL A 28 0.02 4.62 -18.11
C VAL A 28 0.48 3.18 -17.87
N ARG A 29 -0.09 2.49 -16.87
CA ARG A 29 0.21 1.07 -16.60
C ARG A 29 -0.13 0.20 -17.80
N ASN A 30 -1.31 0.37 -18.38
CA ASN A 30 -1.76 -0.44 -19.51
C ASN A 30 -0.88 -0.25 -20.74
N ARG A 31 -0.38 0.98 -20.97
CA ARG A 31 0.57 1.29 -22.03
C ARG A 31 1.88 0.52 -21.84
N LEU A 32 2.47 0.62 -20.64
CA LEU A 32 3.68 -0.13 -20.30
C LEU A 32 3.47 -1.66 -20.41
N TYR A 33 2.34 -2.17 -19.92
CA TYR A 33 2.02 -3.60 -20.00
C TYR A 33 1.86 -4.11 -21.43
N ASN A 34 1.16 -3.35 -22.30
CA ASN A 34 0.89 -3.76 -23.66
C ASN A 34 2.17 -3.70 -24.51
N ASN A 35 2.96 -2.62 -24.38
CA ASN A 35 4.15 -2.41 -25.19
C ASN A 35 5.38 -3.12 -24.63
N LYS A 36 5.31 -3.63 -23.40
CA LYS A 36 6.41 -4.25 -22.62
C LYS A 36 7.52 -3.31 -22.20
N HIS A 37 7.73 -2.23 -22.96
CA HIS A 37 8.72 -1.23 -22.67
C HIS A 37 8.22 0.18 -22.91
N LEU A 38 8.89 1.12 -22.25
CA LEU A 38 8.84 2.56 -22.49
C LEU A 38 10.25 3.12 -22.42
N GLN A 39 10.48 4.28 -23.02
CA GLN A 39 11.76 4.96 -23.00
C GLN A 39 11.55 6.45 -22.80
N LEU A 40 12.18 7.02 -21.77
CA LEU A 40 12.05 8.44 -21.45
C LEU A 40 12.97 9.27 -22.34
N ASN A 41 14.24 8.87 -22.41
CA ASN A 41 15.30 9.51 -23.20
C ASN A 41 16.14 8.44 -23.92
N PRO A 42 16.85 8.79 -25.01
CA PRO A 42 17.78 7.87 -25.68
C PRO A 42 18.92 7.39 -24.78
N GLU A 43 19.35 8.26 -23.86
CA GLU A 43 20.46 8.02 -22.93
C GLU A 43 20.02 7.29 -21.66
N SER A 44 18.70 7.22 -21.39
CA SER A 44 18.18 6.50 -20.22
C SER A 44 17.97 5.04 -20.55
N ASP A 45 18.22 4.17 -19.57
CA ASP A 45 17.86 2.75 -19.68
C ASP A 45 16.36 2.58 -19.96
N GLN A 46 16.03 1.49 -20.65
CA GLN A 46 14.67 1.18 -21.02
C GLN A 46 13.84 0.77 -19.79
N ILE A 47 12.63 1.32 -19.66
CA ILE A 47 11.67 0.89 -18.66
C ILE A 47 11.02 -0.38 -19.16
N SER A 48 11.10 -1.49 -18.41
CA SER A 48 10.57 -2.79 -18.85
C SER A 48 9.57 -3.38 -17.87
N TRP A 49 8.49 -3.95 -18.42
CA TRP A 49 7.49 -4.70 -17.65
C TRP A 49 8.05 -6.02 -17.10
N ASP A 50 9.07 -6.59 -17.75
CA ASP A 50 9.61 -7.89 -17.35
C ASP A 50 10.33 -7.80 -15.99
N TYR A 51 10.93 -6.67 -15.64
CA TYR A 51 11.49 -6.46 -14.30
C TYR A 51 10.47 -6.65 -13.17
N PHE A 52 9.18 -6.31 -13.39
CA PHE A 52 8.13 -6.56 -12.40
C PHE A 52 7.85 -8.05 -12.20
N LYS A 53 7.95 -8.84 -13.27
CA LYS A 53 7.82 -10.29 -13.20
C LYS A 53 9.02 -10.91 -12.50
N GLU A 54 10.22 -10.46 -12.83
CA GLU A 54 11.46 -10.94 -12.20
C GLU A 54 11.48 -10.67 -10.70
N VAL A 55 11.06 -9.46 -10.26
CA VAL A 55 10.91 -9.17 -8.83
C VAL A 55 9.96 -10.16 -8.17
N TYR A 56 8.81 -10.44 -8.79
CA TYR A 56 7.85 -11.39 -8.23
C TYR A 56 8.40 -12.82 -8.21
N ASN A 57 9.09 -13.24 -9.27
CA ASN A 57 9.68 -14.58 -9.37
C ASN A 57 10.76 -14.80 -8.31
N GLU A 58 11.54 -13.78 -7.96
CA GLU A 58 12.49 -13.85 -6.85
C GLU A 58 11.78 -13.83 -5.48
N ASP A 59 10.75 -12.99 -5.33
CA ASP A 59 10.02 -12.81 -4.06
C ASP A 59 9.28 -14.07 -3.61
N ILE A 60 8.80 -14.91 -4.54
CA ILE A 60 8.06 -16.14 -4.19
C ILE A 60 8.94 -17.34 -3.81
N LYS A 61 10.27 -17.26 -3.95
CA LYS A 61 11.17 -18.40 -3.68
C LYS A 61 11.36 -18.68 -2.19
N HIS A 62 11.00 -17.74 -1.32
CA HIS A 62 11.25 -17.84 0.10
C HIS A 62 10.22 -18.76 0.78
N ALA A 63 10.70 -19.57 1.75
CA ALA A 63 9.86 -20.46 2.54
C ALA A 63 8.76 -19.68 3.31
N ALA A 64 7.69 -20.38 3.70
CA ALA A 64 6.57 -19.81 4.45
C ALA A 64 5.87 -18.60 3.79
N ASN A 65 6.07 -18.38 2.48
CA ASN A 65 5.50 -17.24 1.75
C ASN A 65 5.98 -15.87 2.30
N LEU A 66 7.19 -15.83 2.86
CA LEU A 66 7.86 -14.61 3.30
C LEU A 66 8.23 -13.73 2.11
N ARG A 67 7.57 -12.58 2.00
CA ARG A 67 7.66 -11.72 0.82
C ARG A 67 7.98 -10.28 1.18
N ILE A 68 8.86 -9.65 0.40
CA ILE A 68 9.15 -8.21 0.41
C ILE A 68 7.95 -7.43 -0.12
N VAL A 69 7.26 -7.96 -1.13
CA VAL A 69 6.06 -7.36 -1.76
C VAL A 69 4.84 -8.29 -1.68
N PRO A 70 4.33 -8.58 -0.46
CA PRO A 70 3.28 -9.59 -0.24
C PRO A 70 1.93 -9.25 -0.88
N ARG A 71 1.71 -7.97 -1.23
CA ARG A 71 0.48 -7.50 -1.89
C ARG A 71 0.44 -7.84 -3.38
N ILE A 72 1.59 -8.10 -3.99
CA ILE A 72 1.70 -8.41 -5.41
C ILE A 72 1.32 -9.87 -5.62
N THR A 73 0.56 -10.11 -6.67
CA THR A 73 0.02 -11.43 -7.03
C THR A 73 0.11 -11.60 -8.54
N PRO A 74 -0.05 -12.83 -9.09
CA PRO A 74 0.02 -13.04 -10.53
C PRO A 74 -0.97 -12.18 -11.33
N GLN A 75 -2.12 -11.83 -10.73
CA GLN A 75 -3.12 -10.94 -11.35
C GLN A 75 -2.62 -9.51 -11.59
N HIS A 76 -1.57 -9.07 -10.89
CA HIS A 76 -0.94 -7.78 -11.11
C HIS A 76 -0.06 -7.77 -12.36
N LEU A 77 0.53 -8.92 -12.69
CA LEU A 77 1.53 -9.07 -13.74
C LEU A 77 0.90 -9.54 -15.06
N ASN A 78 -0.11 -10.42 -14.96
CA ASN A 78 -0.86 -10.98 -16.07
C ASN A 78 -2.25 -10.33 -16.11
N LEU A 79 -2.34 -9.17 -16.75
CA LEU A 79 -3.56 -8.36 -16.75
C LEU A 79 -4.60 -8.89 -17.75
N THR A 80 -5.71 -9.40 -17.24
CA THR A 80 -6.96 -9.63 -17.99
C THR A 80 -7.72 -8.31 -18.22
N SER A 81 -8.73 -8.30 -19.09
CA SER A 81 -9.58 -7.11 -19.32
C SER A 81 -10.18 -6.55 -18.03
N MET A 82 -10.63 -7.41 -17.12
CA MET A 82 -11.15 -7.00 -15.81
C MET A 82 -10.05 -6.47 -14.89
N SER A 83 -8.87 -7.09 -14.88
CA SER A 83 -7.73 -6.63 -14.09
C SER A 83 -7.23 -5.26 -14.55
N LYS A 84 -7.32 -4.95 -15.86
CA LYS A 84 -6.96 -3.63 -16.42
C LYS A 84 -7.82 -2.50 -15.85
N MET A 85 -9.04 -2.76 -15.41
CA MET A 85 -9.90 -1.73 -14.81
C MET A 85 -9.63 -1.49 -13.32
N ARG A 86 -9.01 -2.44 -12.62
CA ARG A 86 -8.81 -2.39 -11.16
C ARG A 86 -7.70 -1.40 -10.79
N VAL A 87 -8.10 -0.34 -10.10
CA VAL A 87 -7.21 0.71 -9.58
C VAL A 87 -6.21 0.14 -8.57
N ARG A 88 -6.69 -0.72 -7.66
CA ARG A 88 -5.86 -1.36 -6.63
C ARG A 88 -4.62 -2.04 -7.23
N LEU A 89 -4.81 -2.80 -8.32
CA LEU A 89 -3.70 -3.50 -8.99
C LEU A 89 -2.71 -2.50 -9.60
N CYS A 90 -3.21 -1.37 -10.10
CA CYS A 90 -2.38 -0.30 -10.65
C CYS A 90 -1.52 0.37 -9.57
N THR A 91 -2.15 0.80 -8.49
CA THR A 91 -1.46 1.50 -7.39
C THR A 91 -0.46 0.60 -6.67
N GLN A 92 -0.69 -0.72 -6.64
CA GLN A 92 0.24 -1.67 -6.03
C GLN A 92 1.47 -1.94 -6.91
N ILE A 93 1.29 -2.01 -8.23
CA ILE A 93 2.43 -2.08 -9.18
C ILE A 93 3.25 -0.79 -9.15
N PHE A 94 2.60 0.38 -9.20
CA PHE A 94 3.25 1.68 -9.06
C PHE A 94 3.42 2.11 -7.60
N SER A 95 3.86 1.19 -6.74
CA SER A 95 4.07 1.48 -5.32
C SER A 95 5.54 1.69 -4.98
N MET A 96 5.79 2.51 -3.96
CA MET A 96 7.11 2.65 -3.36
C MET A 96 7.71 1.29 -2.92
N SER A 97 6.87 0.35 -2.47
CA SER A 97 7.32 -0.99 -2.10
C SER A 97 7.87 -1.77 -3.29
N MET A 98 7.25 -1.65 -4.47
CA MET A 98 7.74 -2.29 -5.69
C MET A 98 9.08 -1.68 -6.16
N ALA A 99 9.18 -0.35 -6.21
CA ALA A 99 10.44 0.32 -6.55
C ALA A 99 11.57 -0.08 -5.60
N LYS A 100 11.27 -0.17 -4.30
CA LYS A 100 12.26 -0.58 -3.30
C LYS A 100 12.66 -2.05 -3.44
N ALA A 101 11.72 -2.93 -3.74
CA ALA A 101 12.01 -4.35 -3.98
C ALA A 101 12.88 -4.55 -5.21
N MET A 102 12.62 -3.84 -6.32
CA MET A 102 13.49 -3.85 -7.50
C MET A 102 14.94 -3.53 -7.14
N ARG A 103 15.17 -2.39 -6.47
CA ARG A 103 16.53 -1.99 -6.08
C ARG A 103 17.17 -2.96 -5.09
N TYR A 104 16.40 -3.48 -4.14
CA TYR A 104 16.90 -4.46 -3.17
C TYR A 104 17.39 -5.75 -3.85
N TYR A 105 16.60 -6.34 -4.75
CA TYR A 105 17.02 -7.53 -5.48
C TYR A 105 18.16 -7.25 -6.48
N THR A 106 18.22 -6.06 -7.08
CA THR A 106 19.39 -5.63 -7.87
C THR A 106 20.64 -5.58 -7.01
N ASN A 107 20.57 -5.04 -5.78
CA ASN A 107 21.71 -4.98 -4.85
C ASN A 107 22.17 -6.37 -4.39
N LYS A 108 21.23 -7.33 -4.26
CA LYS A 108 21.53 -8.75 -3.99
C LYS A 108 22.09 -9.52 -5.19
N GLY A 109 22.41 -8.84 -6.29
CA GLY A 109 23.11 -9.44 -7.43
C GLY A 109 22.23 -10.22 -8.41
N VAL A 110 20.90 -10.05 -8.38
CA VAL A 110 20.01 -10.71 -9.35
C VAL A 110 20.28 -10.19 -10.76
N LEU A 111 20.89 -11.02 -11.61
CA LEU A 111 21.35 -10.65 -12.96
C LEU A 111 20.22 -10.12 -13.85
N MET A 112 19.02 -10.72 -13.75
CA MET A 112 17.85 -10.34 -14.54
C MET A 112 17.28 -8.96 -14.18
N LEU A 113 17.71 -8.38 -13.05
CA LEU A 113 17.33 -7.04 -12.61
C LEU A 113 18.45 -6.01 -12.81
N LYS A 114 19.55 -6.40 -13.49
CA LYS A 114 20.59 -5.46 -13.89
C LYS A 114 20.01 -4.46 -14.90
N GLY A 115 20.13 -3.16 -14.61
CA GLY A 115 19.50 -2.10 -15.40
C GLY A 115 18.06 -1.74 -14.97
N SER A 116 17.50 -2.36 -13.92
CA SER A 116 16.15 -2.01 -13.44
C SER A 116 16.05 -0.62 -12.79
N SER A 117 17.17 0.10 -12.65
CA SER A 117 17.26 1.40 -11.97
C SER A 117 16.27 2.43 -12.53
N GLU A 118 16.17 2.52 -13.86
CA GLU A 118 15.25 3.48 -14.49
C GLU A 118 13.79 3.08 -14.32
N THR A 119 13.49 1.77 -14.37
CA THR A 119 12.15 1.26 -14.04
C THR A 119 11.77 1.58 -12.59
N ALA A 120 12.70 1.42 -11.65
CA ALA A 120 12.46 1.73 -10.24
C ALA A 120 12.23 3.24 -10.02
N LYS A 121 12.99 4.11 -10.69
CA LYS A 121 12.76 5.57 -10.65
C LYS A 121 11.41 5.94 -11.25
N PHE A 122 11.03 5.34 -12.38
CA PHE A 122 9.72 5.55 -13.01
C PHE A 122 8.59 5.17 -12.04
N VAL A 123 8.66 3.99 -11.43
CA VAL A 123 7.68 3.53 -10.43
C VAL A 123 7.57 4.49 -9.23
N GLU A 124 8.72 4.93 -8.71
CA GLU A 124 8.78 5.89 -7.59
C GLU A 124 8.16 7.25 -7.95
N TYR A 125 8.49 7.77 -9.13
CA TYR A 125 7.95 9.02 -9.65
C TYR A 125 6.43 8.97 -9.76
N TRP A 126 5.89 7.93 -10.41
CA TRP A 126 4.44 7.76 -10.52
C TRP A 126 3.77 7.49 -9.17
N ASN A 127 4.40 6.75 -8.25
CA ASN A 127 3.88 6.62 -6.87
C ASN A 127 3.70 7.99 -6.22
N ASN A 128 4.75 8.82 -6.25
CA ASN A 128 4.75 10.13 -5.58
C ASN A 128 3.74 11.09 -6.22
N LEU A 129 3.61 11.06 -7.55
CA LEU A 129 2.61 11.85 -8.25
C LEU A 129 1.18 11.39 -7.89
N PHE A 130 0.93 10.08 -7.83
CA PHE A 130 -0.37 9.54 -7.41
C PHE A 130 -0.72 9.96 -5.98
N ASP A 131 0.24 9.85 -5.05
CA ASP A 131 0.06 10.25 -3.65
C ASP A 131 -0.20 11.76 -3.54
N ASN A 132 0.41 12.58 -4.40
CA ASN A 132 0.17 14.02 -4.44
C ASN A 132 -1.25 14.36 -4.91
N PHE A 133 -1.78 13.63 -5.89
CA PHE A 133 -3.19 13.73 -6.31
C PHE A 133 -4.14 13.17 -5.25
N ASN A 134 -3.81 12.04 -4.62
CA ASN A 134 -4.71 11.30 -3.74
C ASN A 134 -4.75 11.83 -2.29
N ARG A 135 -4.54 13.13 -2.10
CA ARG A 135 -4.69 13.82 -0.81
C ARG A 135 -6.18 13.97 -0.48
N ASN A 136 -6.67 13.11 0.41
CA ASN A 136 -8.10 12.98 0.73
C ASN A 136 -8.47 13.32 2.17
N LEU A 137 -7.46 13.55 3.02
CA LEU A 137 -7.61 13.76 4.45
C LEU A 137 -7.21 15.20 4.82
N PRO A 138 -7.88 15.87 5.77
CA PRO A 138 -7.62 17.28 6.10
C PRO A 138 -6.15 17.60 6.39
N TRP A 139 -5.44 16.73 7.12
CA TRP A 139 -4.03 16.94 7.46
C TRP A 139 -3.06 16.75 6.27
N GLN A 140 -3.55 16.20 5.16
CA GLN A 140 -2.79 16.06 3.90
C GLN A 140 -3.09 17.18 2.90
N GLY A 141 -4.09 18.02 3.18
CA GLY A 141 -4.54 19.05 2.25
C GLY A 141 -3.44 20.05 1.89
N ILE A 142 -3.45 20.49 0.64
CA ILE A 142 -2.53 21.50 0.14
C ILE A 142 -2.92 22.83 0.77
N LYS A 143 -1.97 23.46 1.45
CA LYS A 143 -2.11 24.78 2.05
C LYS A 143 -1.41 25.82 1.18
N ILE A 144 -1.71 27.10 1.41
CA ILE A 144 -1.06 28.20 0.68
C ILE A 144 0.46 28.21 0.83
N SER A 145 0.97 27.77 1.99
CA SER A 145 2.41 27.66 2.27
C SER A 145 3.07 26.40 1.70
N ASP A 146 2.31 25.46 1.12
CA ASP A 146 2.82 24.18 0.62
C ASP A 146 3.39 24.32 -0.80
N ASN A 147 4.49 25.07 -0.91
CA ASN A 147 5.20 25.28 -2.17
C ASN A 147 5.67 23.96 -2.80
N GLN A 148 6.00 22.96 -1.98
CA GLN A 148 6.45 21.66 -2.44
C GLN A 148 5.34 20.92 -3.21
N ALA A 149 4.09 20.95 -2.73
CA ALA A 149 2.98 20.30 -3.43
C ALA A 149 2.77 20.89 -4.83
N PHE A 150 2.83 22.21 -4.96
CA PHE A 150 2.72 22.88 -6.25
C PHE A 150 3.92 22.59 -7.15
N GLN A 151 5.13 22.56 -6.59
CA GLN A 151 6.33 22.26 -7.34
C GLN A 151 6.26 20.83 -7.91
N ASN A 152 5.83 19.85 -7.12
CA ASN A 152 5.63 18.48 -7.60
C ASN A 152 4.69 18.38 -8.81
N PHE A 153 3.65 19.22 -8.89
CA PHE A 153 2.77 19.25 -10.07
C PHE A 153 3.41 19.94 -11.28
N LYS A 154 4.20 21.00 -11.06
CA LYS A 154 4.96 21.66 -12.13
C LYS A 154 6.05 20.75 -12.69
N ASP A 155 6.83 20.13 -11.82
CA ASP A 155 7.83 19.13 -12.17
C ASP A 155 7.19 18.00 -12.98
N ALA A 156 5.93 17.67 -12.68
CA ALA A 156 5.21 16.66 -13.43
C ALA A 156 4.77 17.08 -14.83
N ILE A 157 4.45 18.35 -15.03
CA ILE A 157 4.22 18.92 -16.36
C ILE A 157 5.53 18.88 -17.14
N ASP A 158 6.63 19.37 -16.55
CA ASP A 158 7.95 19.42 -17.17
C ASP A 158 8.46 18.01 -17.53
N TYR A 159 8.22 17.03 -16.67
CA TYR A 159 8.53 15.62 -16.93
C TYR A 159 7.81 15.08 -18.16
N ILE A 160 6.49 15.33 -18.29
CA ILE A 160 5.70 14.87 -19.44
C ILE A 160 6.10 15.60 -20.71
N ASP A 161 6.37 16.91 -20.62
CA ASP A 161 6.78 17.74 -21.75
C ASP A 161 8.17 17.37 -22.26
N SER A 162 9.12 17.14 -21.36
CA SER A 162 10.46 16.63 -21.71
C SER A 162 10.36 15.28 -22.43
N TRP A 163 9.56 14.35 -21.91
CA TRP A 163 9.34 13.04 -22.52
C TRP A 163 8.70 13.14 -23.91
N GLU A 164 7.69 14.02 -24.09
CA GLU A 164 7.08 14.24 -25.41
C GLU A 164 8.04 14.92 -26.39
N ASN A 165 8.88 15.84 -25.92
CA ASN A 165 9.87 16.52 -26.76
C ASN A 165 10.88 15.52 -27.34
N GLN A 166 11.28 14.47 -26.60
CA GLN A 166 12.12 13.41 -27.16
C GLN A 166 11.40 12.65 -28.29
N LYS A 167 10.09 12.38 -28.13
CA LYS A 167 9.28 11.76 -29.20
C LYS A 167 9.22 12.67 -30.43
N LEU A 168 8.91 13.96 -30.23
CA LEU A 168 8.79 14.93 -31.33
C LEU A 168 10.11 15.16 -32.06
N ALA A 169 11.24 15.07 -31.35
CA ALA A 169 12.58 15.12 -31.93
C ALA A 169 12.97 13.84 -32.69
N GLY A 170 12.10 12.82 -32.75
CA GLY A 170 12.37 11.53 -33.42
C GLY A 170 13.41 10.67 -32.70
N LYS A 171 13.70 10.98 -31.43
CA LYS A 171 14.73 10.32 -30.63
C LYS A 171 14.21 9.06 -29.94
N ILE A 172 12.90 8.97 -29.69
CA ILE A 172 12.20 7.78 -29.18
C ILE A 172 11.01 7.46 -30.09
N ASP A 173 10.62 6.19 -30.13
CA ASP A 173 9.48 5.73 -30.92
C ASP A 173 8.15 6.16 -30.27
N GLU A 174 7.10 6.31 -31.06
CA GLU A 174 5.75 6.63 -30.56
C GLU A 174 5.22 5.57 -29.60
N LYS A 175 5.60 4.30 -29.79
CA LYS A 175 5.25 3.22 -28.85
C LYS A 175 5.86 3.43 -27.46
N ASP A 176 7.00 4.10 -27.37
CA ASP A 176 7.74 4.29 -26.12
C ASP A 176 7.24 5.48 -25.30
N TYR A 177 6.29 6.24 -25.86
CA TYR A 177 5.59 7.33 -25.20
C TYR A 177 4.12 6.99 -24.87
N LEU A 178 3.50 7.83 -24.05
CA LEU A 178 2.09 7.76 -23.73
C LEU A 178 1.21 8.04 -24.97
N THR A 179 -0.01 7.50 -24.99
CA THR A 179 -1.00 7.89 -26.01
C THR A 179 -1.35 9.37 -25.87
N LYS A 180 -1.62 10.05 -26.99
CA LYS A 180 -1.99 11.47 -27.02
C LYS A 180 -3.10 11.84 -26.01
N GLN A 181 -4.16 11.05 -25.92
CA GLN A 181 -5.27 11.30 -24.99
C GLN A 181 -4.84 11.22 -23.52
N THR A 182 -3.91 10.31 -23.20
CA THR A 182 -3.40 10.14 -21.83
C THR A 182 -2.48 11.29 -21.46
N SER A 183 -1.56 11.70 -22.35
CA SER A 183 -0.66 12.82 -22.07
C SER A 183 -1.39 14.16 -21.99
N GLU A 184 -2.32 14.44 -22.92
CA GLU A 184 -3.16 15.64 -22.89
C GLU A 184 -4.07 15.65 -21.66
N GLY A 185 -4.69 14.52 -21.31
CA GLY A 185 -5.52 14.40 -20.12
C GLY A 185 -4.74 14.65 -18.83
N LEU A 186 -3.51 14.13 -18.72
CA LEU A 186 -2.62 14.40 -17.59
C LEU A 186 -2.27 15.88 -17.50
N ARG A 187 -1.88 16.53 -18.60
CA ARG A 187 -1.54 17.95 -18.61
C ARG A 187 -2.72 18.82 -18.19
N VAL A 188 -3.90 18.63 -18.80
CA VAL A 188 -5.10 19.39 -18.43
C VAL A 188 -5.38 19.24 -16.93
N THR A 189 -5.31 18.02 -16.41
CA THR A 189 -5.58 17.72 -14.99
C THR A 189 -4.53 18.38 -14.08
N LEU A 190 -3.25 18.36 -14.45
CA LEU A 190 -2.17 19.00 -13.69
C LEU A 190 -2.34 20.52 -13.64
N TYR A 191 -2.52 21.18 -14.80
CA TYR A 191 -2.76 22.61 -14.88
C TYR A 191 -4.01 23.02 -14.10
N SER A 192 -5.13 22.31 -14.29
CA SER A 192 -6.38 22.56 -13.56
C SER A 192 -6.23 22.37 -12.07
N THR A 193 -5.47 21.37 -11.61
CA THR A 193 -5.23 21.16 -10.18
C THR A 193 -4.47 22.34 -9.59
N ILE A 194 -3.41 22.81 -10.27
CA ILE A 194 -2.64 23.98 -9.81
C ILE A 194 -3.53 25.23 -9.76
N ASP A 195 -4.21 25.55 -10.86
CA ASP A 195 -4.96 26.79 -10.99
C ASP A 195 -6.18 26.83 -10.07
N LEU A 196 -6.95 25.74 -9.99
CA LEU A 196 -8.11 25.66 -9.11
C LEU A 196 -7.67 25.71 -7.64
N THR A 197 -6.60 25.01 -7.28
CA THR A 197 -6.09 25.02 -5.90
C THR A 197 -5.66 26.42 -5.49
N LYS A 198 -4.92 27.14 -6.35
CA LYS A 198 -4.55 28.55 -6.09
C LYS A 198 -5.77 29.45 -5.98
N TYR A 199 -6.73 29.32 -6.89
CA TYR A 199 -7.96 30.13 -6.84
C TYR A 199 -8.73 29.90 -5.52
N LEU A 200 -8.86 28.65 -5.07
CA LEU A 200 -9.55 28.32 -3.83
C LEU A 200 -8.81 28.87 -2.59
N LEU A 201 -7.48 28.76 -2.55
CA LEU A 201 -6.68 29.23 -1.42
C LEU A 201 -6.60 30.77 -1.40
N ASP A 202 -6.21 31.39 -2.51
CA ASP A 202 -5.88 32.82 -2.58
C ASP A 202 -7.13 33.70 -2.70
N SER A 203 -8.09 33.31 -3.55
CA SER A 203 -9.26 34.14 -3.88
C SER A 203 -10.52 33.78 -3.08
N CYS A 204 -10.66 32.52 -2.66
CA CYS A 204 -11.81 32.08 -1.86
C CYS A 204 -11.52 31.90 -0.38
N GLY A 205 -10.25 31.98 0.06
CA GLY A 205 -9.87 31.92 1.46
C GLY A 205 -10.04 30.55 2.12
N PHE A 206 -9.91 29.45 1.39
CA PHE A 206 -9.92 28.12 1.97
C PHE A 206 -8.62 27.83 2.72
N ASP A 207 -8.69 27.16 3.89
CA ASP A 207 -7.50 26.80 4.67
C ASP A 207 -6.63 25.74 3.98
N TYR A 208 -7.27 24.82 3.27
CA TYR A 208 -6.61 23.75 2.52
C TYR A 208 -7.50 23.24 1.39
N VAL A 209 -6.88 22.60 0.39
CA VAL A 209 -7.56 21.95 -0.72
C VAL A 209 -7.19 20.48 -0.78
N LEU A 210 -8.16 19.63 -1.13
CA LEU A 210 -8.00 18.18 -1.27
C LEU A 210 -8.10 17.77 -2.75
N PRO A 211 -6.98 17.71 -3.50
CA PRO A 211 -6.98 17.26 -4.90
C PRO A 211 -7.64 15.88 -5.09
N GLY A 212 -7.61 15.01 -4.08
CA GLY A 212 -8.23 13.69 -4.15
C GLY A 212 -9.76 13.72 -4.31
N LYS A 213 -10.38 14.87 -4.04
CA LYS A 213 -11.81 15.12 -4.28
C LYS A 213 -12.12 15.55 -5.70
N MET A 214 -11.11 15.90 -6.51
CA MET A 214 -11.25 16.32 -7.90
C MET A 214 -11.23 15.12 -8.87
N CYS A 215 -11.93 14.04 -8.53
CA CYS A 215 -12.07 12.84 -9.35
C CYS A 215 -13.50 12.29 -9.32
N GLN A 216 -13.79 11.34 -10.21
CA GLN A 216 -15.11 10.73 -10.34
C GLN A 216 -15.32 9.50 -9.44
N ASP A 217 -14.37 9.16 -8.55
CA ASP A 217 -14.52 8.05 -7.59
C ASP A 217 -15.83 8.09 -6.78
N PRO A 218 -16.31 9.25 -6.28
CA PRO A 218 -17.61 9.32 -5.59
C PRO A 218 -18.79 8.89 -6.49
N LEU A 219 -18.73 9.21 -7.78
CA LEU A 219 -19.74 8.82 -8.76
C LEU A 219 -19.68 7.31 -9.04
N GLU A 220 -18.49 6.73 -9.16
CA GLU A 220 -18.32 5.28 -9.31
C GLU A 220 -18.82 4.50 -8.10
N LYS A 221 -18.55 5.02 -6.89
CA LYS A 221 -19.08 4.47 -5.63
C LYS A 221 -20.60 4.49 -5.63
N PHE A 222 -21.21 5.59 -6.09
CA PHE A 222 -22.66 5.69 -6.22
C PHE A 222 -23.23 4.65 -7.19
N PHE A 223 -22.61 4.44 -8.35
CA PHE A 223 -23.01 3.37 -9.26
C PHE A 223 -22.86 1.97 -8.64
N GLY A 224 -21.84 1.76 -7.81
CA GLY A 224 -21.67 0.55 -7.02
C GLY A 224 -22.81 0.31 -6.03
N ILE A 225 -23.21 1.35 -5.30
CA ILE A 225 -24.34 1.30 -4.36
C ILE A 225 -25.64 0.95 -5.09
N ILE A 226 -25.90 1.55 -6.26
CA ILE A 226 -27.09 1.22 -7.06
C ILE A 226 -27.09 -0.25 -7.47
N ARG A 227 -25.98 -0.77 -8.01
CA ARG A 227 -25.88 -2.19 -8.38
C ARG A 227 -26.10 -3.11 -7.18
N GLN A 228 -25.49 -2.81 -6.05
CA GLN A 228 -25.68 -3.59 -4.82
C GLN A 228 -27.13 -3.53 -4.31
N SER A 229 -27.80 -2.38 -4.44
CA SER A 229 -29.20 -2.20 -4.05
C SER A 229 -30.18 -2.96 -4.96
N ALA A 230 -29.74 -3.36 -6.16
CA ALA A 230 -30.52 -4.20 -7.08
C ALA A 230 -30.44 -5.71 -6.73
N GLY A 231 -29.72 -6.08 -5.66
CA GLY A 231 -29.57 -7.46 -5.22
C GLY A 231 -28.77 -8.30 -6.24
N PRO A 232 -29.28 -9.46 -6.69
CA PRO A 232 -28.59 -10.30 -7.68
C PRO A 232 -28.57 -9.71 -9.10
N ASN A 233 -29.30 -8.60 -9.34
CA ASN A 233 -29.33 -7.97 -10.66
C ASN A 233 -28.22 -6.92 -10.82
N ASP A 234 -27.00 -7.38 -11.13
CA ASP A 234 -25.82 -6.52 -11.33
C ASP A 234 -25.95 -5.52 -12.49
N HIS A 235 -26.90 -5.75 -13.41
CA HIS A 235 -27.13 -4.93 -14.61
C HIS A 235 -28.60 -4.47 -14.66
N PRO A 236 -29.02 -3.55 -13.75
CA PRO A 236 -30.40 -3.08 -13.71
C PRO A 236 -30.76 -2.35 -15.00
N ALA A 237 -31.96 -2.64 -15.54
CA ALA A 237 -32.51 -1.90 -16.67
C ALA A 237 -32.79 -0.44 -16.28
N THR A 238 -32.90 0.46 -17.26
CA THR A 238 -33.13 1.89 -17.03
C THR A 238 -34.29 2.20 -16.07
N PRO A 239 -35.48 1.56 -16.16
CA PRO A 239 -36.57 1.81 -15.22
C PRO A 239 -36.19 1.45 -13.77
N THR A 240 -35.51 0.32 -13.57
CA THR A 240 -35.02 -0.14 -12.27
C THR A 240 -33.97 0.81 -11.71
N PHE A 241 -33.02 1.25 -12.55
CA PHE A 241 -32.02 2.26 -12.17
C PHE A 241 -32.69 3.55 -11.70
N LEU A 242 -33.69 4.06 -12.44
CA LEU A 242 -34.42 5.28 -12.06
C LEU A 242 -35.18 5.11 -10.74
N HIS A 243 -35.77 3.94 -10.49
CA HIS A 243 -36.46 3.67 -9.24
C HIS A 243 -35.48 3.63 -8.05
N LEU A 244 -34.36 2.92 -8.20
CA LEU A 244 -33.30 2.85 -7.19
C LEU A 244 -32.65 4.22 -6.95
N TYR A 245 -32.40 4.99 -8.01
CA TYR A 245 -31.90 6.35 -7.92
C TYR A 245 -32.84 7.22 -7.07
N LYS A 246 -34.15 7.24 -7.39
CA LYS A 246 -35.16 7.98 -6.62
C LYS A 246 -35.17 7.55 -5.15
N LEU A 247 -35.16 6.24 -4.90
CA LEU A 247 -35.17 5.69 -3.55
C LEU A 247 -33.94 6.15 -2.76
N LEU A 248 -32.74 6.02 -3.33
CA LEU A 248 -31.48 6.40 -2.68
C LEU A 248 -31.38 7.92 -2.47
N SER A 249 -31.84 8.73 -3.42
CA SER A 249 -31.90 10.19 -3.28
C SER A 249 -32.81 10.61 -2.12
N VAL A 250 -33.98 9.99 -1.99
CA VAL A 250 -34.93 10.26 -0.90
C VAL A 250 -34.41 9.70 0.43
N TYR A 251 -33.85 8.48 0.45
CA TYR A 251 -33.28 7.86 1.64
C TYR A 251 -32.16 8.71 2.28
N SER A 252 -31.34 9.36 1.46
CA SER A 252 -30.28 10.25 1.95
C SER A 252 -30.80 11.48 2.72
N ILE A 253 -32.03 11.92 2.40
CA ILE A 253 -32.70 13.09 2.99
C ILE A 253 -33.56 12.65 4.19
N LEU A 254 -34.22 11.50 4.09
CA LEU A 254 -35.02 10.88 5.15
C LEU A 254 -34.12 10.17 6.16
N ARG A 255 -33.29 10.93 6.89
CA ARG A 255 -32.75 10.42 8.14
C ARG A 255 -33.88 10.34 9.16
N PRO A 256 -34.10 9.18 9.83
CA PRO A 256 -35.04 9.14 10.93
C PRO A 256 -34.62 10.19 11.98
N PRO A 257 -35.58 10.89 12.61
CA PRO A 257 -35.26 11.86 13.66
C PRO A 257 -34.45 11.17 14.76
N LYS A 258 -33.35 11.79 15.20
CA LYS A 258 -32.48 11.27 16.28
C LYS A 258 -33.24 10.98 17.60
N TYR A 259 -34.45 11.51 17.75
CA TYR A 259 -35.30 11.39 18.93
C TYR A 259 -36.77 11.07 18.57
N GLY A 260 -37.01 10.15 17.64
CA GLY A 260 -38.32 9.52 17.52
C GLY A 260 -38.52 8.47 18.63
N ASN A 261 -39.78 8.21 19.03
CA ASN A 261 -40.12 7.17 20.02
C ASN A 261 -39.71 5.74 19.61
N CYS A 262 -39.20 5.57 18.39
CA CYS A 262 -38.42 4.41 17.99
C CYS A 262 -36.94 4.79 18.11
N THR A 263 -36.32 4.46 19.23
CA THR A 263 -34.86 4.46 19.34
C THR A 263 -34.31 3.63 18.18
N VAL A 264 -33.60 4.28 17.25
CA VAL A 264 -32.65 3.57 16.39
C VAL A 264 -31.54 3.10 17.34
N ASN A 265 -31.81 2.01 18.05
CA ASN A 265 -30.76 1.23 18.67
C ASN A 265 -29.80 0.85 17.54
N GLU A 266 -28.51 0.79 17.83
CA GLU A 266 -27.41 0.50 16.93
C GLU A 266 -27.49 -0.93 16.34
N THR A 267 -28.58 -1.26 15.63
CA THR A 267 -28.87 -2.54 15.01
C THR A 267 -28.80 -2.47 13.48
N ASP A 268 -27.91 -1.61 12.97
CA ASP A 268 -27.20 -1.88 11.70
C ASP A 268 -25.97 -2.78 11.94
N THR A 269 -25.89 -3.42 13.11
CA THR A 269 -25.05 -4.59 13.31
C THR A 269 -25.80 -5.82 12.77
N VAL A 270 -25.17 -6.51 11.82
CA VAL A 270 -25.61 -7.83 11.35
C VAL A 270 -25.91 -8.68 12.59
N ARG A 271 -27.17 -9.10 12.78
CA ARG A 271 -27.62 -9.90 13.95
C ARG A 271 -26.89 -11.24 14.13
N ILE A 272 -26.06 -11.61 13.16
CA ILE A 272 -25.12 -12.71 13.22
C ILE A 272 -23.80 -12.16 12.68
N SER A 273 -22.91 -11.76 13.58
CA SER A 273 -21.54 -11.46 13.25
C SER A 273 -20.74 -12.76 13.09
N LEU A 274 -19.64 -12.74 12.33
CA LEU A 274 -18.70 -13.87 12.27
C LEU A 274 -18.13 -14.24 13.67
N SER A 275 -18.18 -13.30 14.61
CA SER A 275 -17.86 -13.50 16.03
C SER A 275 -18.88 -14.42 16.71
N ASP A 276 -20.17 -14.25 16.43
CA ASP A 276 -21.24 -15.08 17.03
C ASP A 276 -21.17 -16.52 16.49
N ILE A 277 -20.78 -16.70 15.23
CA ILE A 277 -20.50 -18.02 14.66
C ILE A 277 -19.25 -18.64 15.32
N LYS A 278 -18.20 -17.86 15.57
CA LYS A 278 -17.00 -18.33 16.29
C LYS A 278 -17.31 -18.75 17.73
N GLU A 279 -18.23 -18.06 18.41
CA GLU A 279 -18.68 -18.44 19.75
C GLU A 279 -19.45 -19.75 19.77
N ILE A 280 -20.24 -20.05 18.73
CA ILE A 280 -20.95 -21.34 18.60
C ILE A 280 -19.97 -22.51 18.38
N PHE A 281 -18.80 -22.24 17.79
CA PHE A 281 -17.74 -23.24 17.60
C PHE A 281 -16.70 -23.27 18.74
N HIS A 282 -16.89 -22.52 19.84
CA HIS A 282 -16.08 -22.66 21.05
C HIS A 282 -16.40 -23.97 21.78
N ASN A 283 -15.96 -25.10 21.22
CA ASN A 283 -15.30 -26.07 22.08
C ASN A 283 -14.03 -25.40 22.59
N THR A 284 -13.73 -25.53 23.88
CA THR A 284 -12.49 -25.12 24.52
C THR A 284 -11.34 -25.68 23.69
N SER A 285 -10.80 -24.89 22.77
CA SER A 285 -9.80 -25.40 21.84
C SER A 285 -8.53 -25.63 22.62
N GLU A 286 -7.83 -26.74 22.37
CA GLU A 286 -6.50 -27.08 22.91
C GLU A 286 -5.50 -25.90 22.82
N ARG A 287 -5.70 -25.01 21.85
CA ARG A 287 -5.03 -23.70 21.72
C ARG A 287 -5.11 -22.83 22.98
N CYS A 288 -6.27 -22.73 23.64
CA CYS A 288 -6.45 -21.94 24.87
C CYS A 288 -5.65 -22.54 26.02
N GLU A 289 -5.68 -23.86 26.17
CA GLU A 289 -4.92 -24.59 27.21
C GLU A 289 -3.41 -24.44 27.01
N LYS A 290 -2.91 -24.56 25.77
CA LYS A 290 -1.47 -24.35 25.46
C LYS A 290 -1.02 -22.90 25.70
N ILE A 291 -1.86 -21.90 25.39
CA ILE A 291 -1.57 -20.49 25.70
C ILE A 291 -1.54 -20.26 27.22
N GLU A 292 -2.45 -20.89 27.97
CA GLU A 292 -2.49 -20.78 29.43
C GLU A 292 -1.30 -21.51 30.09
N HIS A 293 -0.92 -22.69 29.58
CA HIS A 293 0.29 -23.39 30.01
C HIS A 293 1.56 -22.56 29.76
N LEU A 294 1.66 -21.91 28.60
CA LEU A 294 2.75 -20.99 28.28
C LEU A 294 2.80 -19.80 29.22
N LYS A 295 1.66 -19.18 29.53
CA LYS A 295 1.57 -18.08 30.50
C LYS A 295 2.03 -18.54 31.87
N ASN A 296 1.53 -19.69 32.35
CA ASN A 296 1.91 -20.24 33.64
C ASN A 296 3.41 -20.58 33.69
N LYS A 297 4.01 -21.10 32.62
CA LYS A 297 5.46 -21.36 32.53
C LYS A 297 6.26 -20.05 32.57
N LEU A 298 5.80 -19.01 31.86
CA LEU A 298 6.40 -17.67 31.90
C LEU A 298 6.30 -17.02 33.28
N ASP A 299 5.12 -17.09 33.91
CA ASP A 299 4.88 -16.52 35.23
C ASP A 299 5.72 -17.25 36.31
N GLN A 300 5.85 -18.58 36.23
CA GLN A 300 6.75 -19.35 37.09
C GLN A 300 8.23 -18.98 36.92
N LEU A 301 8.67 -18.71 35.68
CA LEU A 301 10.05 -18.26 35.42
C LEU A 301 10.32 -16.86 35.99
N ILE A 302 9.31 -15.97 35.97
CA ILE A 302 9.39 -14.63 36.55
C ILE A 302 9.41 -14.69 38.09
N GLU A 303 8.57 -15.54 38.70
CA GLU A 303 8.46 -15.67 40.16
C GLU A 303 9.66 -16.37 40.81
N ASN A 304 10.30 -17.32 40.11
CA ASN A 304 11.43 -18.08 40.64
C ASN A 304 12.79 -17.35 40.56
N GLY A 305 12.85 -16.14 39.99
CA GLY A 305 14.06 -15.30 40.01
C GLY A 305 15.26 -15.81 39.22
N LEU A 306 15.10 -16.88 38.43
CA LEU A 306 16.10 -17.37 37.47
C LEU A 306 15.99 -16.53 36.19
N TRP A 307 16.50 -15.30 36.24
CA TRP A 307 16.46 -14.38 35.11
C TRP A 307 17.86 -14.00 34.66
N GLU A 308 18.43 -14.83 33.79
CA GLU A 308 19.26 -14.32 32.70
C GLU A 308 18.46 -14.50 31.40
N ALA A 309 18.37 -13.46 30.57
CA ALA A 309 17.67 -13.50 29.28
C ALA A 309 18.22 -14.58 28.31
N SER A 310 19.36 -15.18 28.65
CA SER A 310 20.05 -16.29 27.99
C SER A 310 19.44 -17.67 28.27
N GLU A 311 18.64 -17.88 29.31
CA GLU A 311 18.14 -19.23 29.68
C GLU A 311 16.81 -19.61 29.00
N VAL A 312 16.04 -18.63 28.52
CA VAL A 312 14.78 -18.85 27.78
C VAL A 312 15.03 -19.11 26.29
N LEU A 313 16.24 -18.83 25.80
CA LEU A 313 16.66 -19.05 24.43
C LEU A 313 17.79 -20.08 24.41
N PRO A 314 17.62 -21.27 23.79
CA PRO A 314 18.66 -22.28 23.70
C PRO A 314 20.03 -21.71 23.31
N SER A 315 21.06 -22.21 24.00
CA SER A 315 22.47 -21.79 23.95
C SER A 315 22.95 -21.35 22.57
N ILE A 316 23.55 -20.17 22.58
CA ILE A 316 24.09 -19.41 21.45
C ILE A 316 25.25 -20.20 20.81
N ASN A 317 25.14 -20.52 19.52
CA ASN A 317 26.30 -20.82 18.69
C ASN A 317 26.72 -19.52 17.99
N ASP A 318 27.84 -18.94 18.41
CA ASP A 318 28.42 -17.69 17.90
C ASP A 318 28.96 -17.77 16.45
N ASN A 319 28.53 -18.77 15.66
CA ASN A 319 28.94 -18.91 14.28
C ASN A 319 27.87 -18.34 13.34
N TYR A 320 27.71 -17.02 13.34
CA TYR A 320 27.24 -16.34 12.13
C TYR A 320 28.45 -16.19 11.21
N PRO A 321 28.55 -16.94 10.11
CA PRO A 321 29.56 -16.65 9.10
C PRO A 321 29.31 -15.23 8.56
N ASP A 322 30.37 -14.43 8.43
CA ASP A 322 30.43 -13.06 7.86
C ASP A 322 30.05 -12.99 6.36
N THR A 323 29.06 -13.77 5.95
CA THR A 323 28.55 -13.88 4.59
C THR A 323 27.15 -13.29 4.52
N GLU A 324 26.89 -12.53 3.44
CA GLU A 324 25.62 -11.85 3.11
C GLU A 324 24.37 -12.45 3.79
N SER A 325 23.64 -11.60 4.51
CA SER A 325 22.36 -11.98 5.11
C SER A 325 21.38 -12.47 4.04
N CYS A 326 20.80 -13.64 4.30
CA CYS A 326 19.76 -14.22 3.47
C CYS A 326 18.57 -13.25 3.40
N VAL A 327 17.92 -13.14 2.23
CA VAL A 327 16.73 -12.27 2.05
C VAL A 327 15.66 -12.58 3.10
N ARG A 328 15.56 -13.85 3.51
CA ARG A 328 14.70 -14.31 4.61
C ARG A 328 14.95 -13.56 5.91
N ASP A 329 16.20 -13.53 6.38
CA ASP A 329 16.60 -12.89 7.64
C ASP A 329 16.26 -11.39 7.61
N CYS A 330 16.48 -10.74 6.47
CA CYS A 330 16.12 -9.34 6.28
C CYS A 330 14.60 -9.09 6.39
N ILE A 331 13.77 -10.01 5.88
CA ILE A 331 12.31 -9.93 6.01
C ILE A 331 11.90 -10.15 7.47
N ILE A 332 12.44 -11.16 8.14
CA ILE A 332 12.15 -11.45 9.55
C ILE A 332 12.54 -10.26 10.42
N TYR A 333 13.72 -9.67 10.19
CA TYR A 333 14.18 -8.49 10.92
C TYR A 333 13.23 -7.28 10.73
N TYR A 334 12.71 -7.09 9.52
CA TYR A 334 11.67 -6.08 9.25
C TYR A 334 10.36 -6.36 10.02
N VAL A 335 9.91 -7.61 10.07
CA VAL A 335 8.72 -8.03 10.83
C VAL A 335 8.95 -7.85 12.34
N CYS A 336 10.13 -8.20 12.85
CA CYS A 336 10.53 -8.01 14.24
C CYS A 336 10.44 -6.53 14.66
N GLY A 337 10.85 -5.60 13.79
CA GLY A 337 10.69 -4.16 14.03
C GLY A 337 9.22 -3.72 14.14
N TYR A 338 8.32 -4.33 13.35
CA TYR A 338 6.88 -4.09 13.47
C TYR A 338 6.30 -4.67 14.77
N VAL A 339 6.68 -5.89 15.13
CA VAL A 339 6.28 -6.54 16.40
C VAL A 339 6.73 -5.70 17.59
N SER A 340 7.99 -5.25 17.60
CA SER A 340 8.56 -4.36 18.61
C SER A 340 7.71 -3.09 18.76
N ARG A 341 7.41 -2.40 17.65
CA ARG A 341 6.57 -1.20 17.65
C ARG A 341 5.16 -1.46 18.20
N LYS A 342 4.59 -2.64 17.97
CA LYS A 342 3.27 -3.02 18.48
C LYS A 342 3.29 -3.31 19.97
N ILE A 343 4.29 -4.03 20.45
CA ILE A 343 4.47 -4.34 21.88
C ILE A 343 4.68 -3.04 22.67
N LEU A 344 5.45 -2.10 22.13
CA LEU A 344 5.71 -0.80 22.75
C LEU A 344 4.49 0.12 22.79
N LYS A 345 3.47 -0.12 21.96
CA LYS A 345 2.24 0.68 21.89
C LYS A 345 1.34 0.39 23.09
N GLY A 346 1.72 0.91 24.26
CA GLY A 346 0.98 0.76 25.52
C GLY A 346 1.84 0.36 26.73
N LYS A 347 3.16 0.27 26.57
CA LYS A 347 4.08 -0.03 27.68
C LYS A 347 4.74 1.26 28.20
N SER A 348 4.78 1.42 29.52
CA SER A 348 5.40 2.56 30.22
C SER A 348 6.72 2.22 30.93
N CYS A 349 7.07 0.93 31.04
CA CYS A 349 8.29 0.49 31.71
C CYS A 349 9.54 0.84 30.89
N LYS A 350 10.39 1.72 31.43
CA LYS A 350 11.62 2.20 30.75
C LYS A 350 12.59 1.07 30.41
N THR A 351 12.74 0.09 31.30
CA THR A 351 13.64 -1.07 31.09
C THR A 351 13.17 -1.95 29.93
N CYS A 352 11.87 -2.22 29.82
CA CYS A 352 11.32 -2.99 28.70
C CYS A 352 11.43 -2.23 27.38
N VAL A 353 11.26 -0.91 27.40
CA VAL A 353 11.42 -0.06 26.22
C VAL A 353 12.88 -0.06 25.77
N SER A 354 13.84 0.18 26.67
CA SER A 354 15.25 0.18 26.32
C SER A 354 15.70 -1.19 25.80
N PHE A 355 15.25 -2.28 26.43
CA PHE A 355 15.58 -3.63 25.97
C PHE A 355 15.08 -3.90 24.55
N LEU A 356 13.81 -3.62 24.25
CA LEU A 356 13.23 -3.88 22.92
C LEU A 356 13.72 -2.93 21.83
N GLU A 357 14.23 -1.75 22.20
CA GLU A 357 14.79 -0.75 21.28
C GLU A 357 16.32 -0.82 21.14
N ASP A 358 17.00 -1.78 21.81
CA ASP A 358 18.46 -2.00 21.75
C ASP A 358 18.93 -2.67 20.43
N GLY A 359 18.34 -2.24 19.31
CA GLY A 359 18.65 -2.80 17.99
C GLY A 359 19.81 -2.08 17.32
N ASN A 360 20.78 -2.84 16.80
CA ASN A 360 21.89 -2.29 16.02
C ASN A 360 21.49 -2.07 14.55
N SER A 361 21.62 -0.84 14.06
CA SER A 361 21.39 -0.47 12.65
C SER A 361 22.39 -1.09 11.68
N HIS A 362 23.55 -1.55 12.17
CA HIS A 362 24.60 -2.20 11.40
C HIS A 362 24.46 -3.72 11.32
N HIS A 363 23.39 -4.28 11.88
CA HIS A 363 23.14 -5.71 11.79
C HIS A 363 22.99 -6.12 10.31
N PRO A 364 23.60 -7.23 9.83
CA PRO A 364 23.51 -7.65 8.43
C PRO A 364 22.07 -7.82 7.92
N ALA A 365 21.16 -8.29 8.78
CA ALA A 365 19.73 -8.42 8.46
C ALA A 365 18.94 -7.07 8.47
N ALA A 366 19.57 -5.97 8.90
CA ALA A 366 18.93 -4.65 8.93
C ALA A 366 18.83 -4.00 7.54
N GLU A 367 19.47 -4.57 6.51
CA GLU A 367 19.55 -4.00 5.16
C GLU A 367 18.17 -3.60 4.61
N LEU A 368 17.17 -4.47 4.72
CA LEU A 368 15.82 -4.19 4.24
C LEU A 368 15.12 -3.08 5.05
N VAL A 369 15.36 -3.02 6.36
CA VAL A 369 14.84 -1.95 7.23
C VAL A 369 15.46 -0.62 6.84
N THR A 370 16.79 -0.56 6.70
CA THR A 370 17.52 0.63 6.25
C THR A 370 17.03 1.08 4.87
N PHE A 371 16.81 0.14 3.95
CA PHE A 371 16.30 0.43 2.61
C PHE A 371 14.86 0.95 2.61
N LYS A 372 13.98 0.39 3.45
CA LYS A 372 12.57 0.77 3.54
C LYS A 372 12.31 1.99 4.41
N SER A 373 13.17 2.28 5.38
CA SER A 373 12.96 3.33 6.39
C SER A 373 12.85 4.72 5.78
N ARG A 374 12.04 5.55 6.45
CA ARG A 374 11.98 7.01 6.29
C ARG A 374 12.31 7.70 7.63
N GLY A 375 13.08 7.01 8.50
CA GLY A 375 13.46 7.47 9.84
C GLY A 375 12.54 7.04 10.99
N GLN A 376 11.50 6.24 10.73
CA GLN A 376 10.51 5.84 11.75
C GLN A 376 10.43 4.32 11.99
N LEU A 377 11.21 3.51 11.26
CA LEU A 377 11.28 2.08 11.51
C LEU A 377 12.20 1.81 12.71
N LYS A 378 11.83 0.82 13.51
CA LYS A 378 12.56 0.43 14.71
C LYS A 378 13.44 -0.78 14.41
N HIS A 379 14.64 -0.77 14.98
CA HIS A 379 15.54 -1.91 14.95
C HIS A 379 15.23 -2.78 16.19
N PRO A 380 14.83 -4.04 16.00
CA PRO A 380 14.55 -4.95 17.12
C PRO A 380 15.84 -5.35 17.85
N ASN A 381 15.69 -5.72 19.11
CA ASN A 381 16.72 -6.40 19.90
C ASN A 381 17.13 -7.74 19.26
N LYS A 382 18.41 -8.13 19.41
CA LYS A 382 18.99 -9.41 18.93
C LYS A 382 18.19 -10.63 19.42
N TYR A 383 17.83 -10.71 20.69
CA TYR A 383 17.10 -11.84 21.28
C TYR A 383 15.70 -12.02 20.67
N LEU A 384 14.99 -10.90 20.42
CA LEU A 384 13.68 -10.95 19.78
C LEU A 384 13.79 -11.39 18.31
N PHE A 385 14.84 -10.95 17.62
CA PHE A 385 15.11 -11.37 16.25
C PHE A 385 15.40 -12.87 16.16
N GLU A 386 16.27 -13.40 17.02
CA GLU A 386 16.59 -14.83 17.06
C GLU A 386 15.38 -15.70 17.42
N PHE A 387 14.57 -15.26 18.40
CA PHE A 387 13.32 -15.92 18.76
C PHE A 387 12.38 -16.03 17.55
N LEU A 388 12.13 -14.91 16.86
CA LEU A 388 11.26 -14.89 15.69
C LEU A 388 11.86 -15.66 14.50
N ASN A 389 13.18 -15.76 14.40
CA ASN A 389 13.81 -16.58 13.37
C ASN A 389 13.51 -18.07 13.60
N ARG A 390 13.65 -18.57 14.84
CA ARG A 390 13.29 -19.94 15.22
C ARG A 390 11.79 -20.23 15.04
N VAL A 391 10.94 -19.27 15.41
CA VAL A 391 9.49 -19.38 15.16
C VAL A 391 9.21 -19.56 13.68
N GLU A 392 9.90 -18.79 12.83
CA GLU A 392 9.71 -18.87 11.39
C GLU A 392 10.31 -20.14 10.78
N ASP A 393 11.42 -20.67 11.32
CA ASP A 393 11.98 -21.98 10.91
C ASP A 393 10.96 -23.09 11.14
N SER A 394 10.43 -23.16 12.36
CA SER A 394 9.41 -24.14 12.74
C SER A 394 8.12 -23.95 11.94
N PHE A 395 7.68 -22.70 11.77
CA PHE A 395 6.50 -22.39 10.96
C PHE A 395 6.68 -22.82 9.49
N ALA A 396 7.87 -22.62 8.92
CA ALA A 396 8.17 -23.04 7.55
C ALA A 396 8.09 -24.56 7.36
N LEU A 397 8.53 -25.34 8.35
CA LEU A 397 8.42 -26.81 8.34
C LEU A 397 6.96 -27.27 8.38
N HIS A 398 6.13 -26.62 9.20
CA HIS A 398 4.77 -27.04 9.48
C HIS A 398 3.69 -26.30 8.70
N CYS A 399 4.03 -25.34 7.84
CA CYS A 399 3.06 -24.43 7.21
C CYS A 399 1.93 -25.10 6.39
N SER A 400 2.11 -26.35 5.96
CA SER A 400 1.11 -27.12 5.20
C SER A 400 0.27 -28.07 6.08
N ASP A 401 0.60 -28.18 7.36
CA ASP A 401 -0.11 -29.02 8.31
C ASP A 401 -1.45 -28.38 8.73
N PHE A 402 -2.42 -29.17 9.16
CA PHE A 402 -3.66 -28.62 9.74
C PHE A 402 -3.43 -28.04 11.15
N ASP A 403 -2.52 -28.65 11.90
CA ASP A 403 -2.21 -28.29 13.30
C ASP A 403 -0.92 -27.46 13.42
N VAL A 404 -0.65 -26.59 12.43
CA VAL A 404 0.60 -25.79 12.35
C VAL A 404 0.92 -25.09 13.67
N PHE A 405 -0.09 -24.48 14.29
CA PHE A 405 0.09 -23.74 15.53
C PHE A 405 0.65 -24.62 16.64
N GLU A 406 0.18 -25.87 16.74
CA GLU A 406 0.54 -26.76 17.83
C GLU A 406 1.94 -27.32 17.65
N LYS A 407 2.25 -27.76 16.43
CA LYS A 407 3.59 -28.25 16.09
C LYS A 407 4.65 -27.17 16.31
N VAL A 408 4.35 -25.93 15.90
CA VAL A 408 5.24 -24.79 16.08
C VAL A 408 5.44 -24.44 17.56
N ILE A 409 4.36 -24.41 18.35
CA ILE A 409 4.48 -24.11 19.78
C ILE A 409 5.24 -25.22 20.52
N ASN A 410 4.96 -26.48 20.25
CA ASN A 410 5.66 -27.59 20.89
C ASN A 410 7.17 -27.52 20.61
N GLU A 411 7.57 -27.33 19.35
CA GLU A 411 8.99 -27.24 18.96
C GLU A 411 9.73 -26.03 19.57
N ILE A 412 9.02 -24.93 19.85
CA ILE A 412 9.61 -23.74 20.47
C ILE A 412 9.67 -23.85 22.00
N THR A 413 8.83 -24.68 22.61
CA THR A 413 8.62 -24.72 24.07
C THR A 413 9.21 -25.94 24.77
N GLU A 414 9.49 -27.01 24.01
CA GLU A 414 10.40 -28.11 24.35
C GLU A 414 11.86 -27.67 24.19
#